data_AF-A0A519E8H4-F1
#
_entry.id   AF-A0A519E8H4-F1
#
_cell.length_a   1.000
_cell.length_b   1.000
_cell.length_c   1.000
_cell.angle_alpha   90.00
_cell.angle_beta   90.00
_cell.angle_gamma   90.00
#
_symmetry.space_group_name_H-M   'P 1'
#
loop_
_entity.id
_entity.type
_entity.pdbx_description
1 polymer ?
#
loop_
_entity_poly.entity_id
_entity_poly.type
_entity_poly.pdbx_seq_one_letter_code
_entity_poly.pdbx_strand_id
1 'polypeptide(L)' 'MTDVVLTGLAKQLVVAELLTEQTAQKAYEQARRDKISLVHHLVESKLLKSITLAEVASDQFGIPFLD' A
#
# COMPACT_ATOMS: atom_id res chain seq x y z
N MET A 1 -4.95 7.26 -20.54
CA MET A 1 -5.08 6.43 -19.32
C MET A 1 -3.67 6.05 -18.92
N THR A 2 -3.12 6.68 -17.88
CA THR A 2 -1.84 6.26 -17.32
C THR A 2 -2.10 4.98 -16.54
N ASP A 3 -1.73 3.84 -17.12
CA ASP A 3 -1.72 2.57 -16.41
C ASP A 3 -0.75 2.72 -15.24
N VAL A 4 -1.28 2.79 -14.01
CA VAL A 4 -0.45 2.92 -12.82
C VAL A 4 0.23 1.57 -12.62
N VAL A 5 1.49 1.49 -13.04
CA VAL A 5 2.31 0.30 -12.79
C VAL A 5 2.54 0.21 -11.28
N LEU A 6 1.88 -0.77 -10.65
CA LEU A 6 2.07 -1.04 -9.23
C LEU A 6 3.48 -1.61 -9.01
N THR A 7 4.26 -0.93 -8.19
CA THR A 7 5.65 -1.33 -7.86
C THR A 7 5.89 -1.31 -6.36
N GLY A 8 6.94 -2.01 -5.91
CA GLY A 8 7.35 -2.05 -4.50
C GLY A 8 6.22 -2.53 -3.58
N LEU A 9 5.99 -1.79 -2.50
CA LEU A 9 4.97 -2.09 -1.49
C LEU A 9 3.56 -2.21 -2.09
N ALA A 10 3.18 -1.35 -3.05
CA ALA A 10 1.85 -1.39 -3.66
C ALA A 10 1.57 -2.73 -4.36
N LYS A 11 2.57 -3.25 -5.09
CA LYS A 11 2.49 -4.56 -5.74
C LYS A 11 2.44 -5.67 -4.69
N GLN A 12 3.23 -5.55 -3.64
CA GLN A 12 3.31 -6.56 -2.58
C GLN A 12 2.02 -6.71 -1.79
N LEU A 13 1.30 -5.60 -1.56
CA LEU A 13 -0.03 -5.65 -0.96
C LEU A 13 -1.06 -6.37 -1.85
N VAL A 14 -0.92 -6.31 -3.17
CA VAL A 14 -1.78 -7.06 -4.10
C VAL A 14 -1.41 -8.54 -4.13
N VAL A 15 -0.11 -8.86 -4.15
CA VAL A 15 0.39 -10.24 -4.11
C VAL A 15 0.03 -10.93 -2.78
N ALA A 16 0.05 -10.20 -1.67
CA ALA A 16 -0.39 -10.67 -0.36
C ALA A 16 -1.92 -10.73 -0.21
N GLU A 17 -2.68 -10.48 -1.28
CA GLU A 17 -4.15 -10.46 -1.31
C GLU A 17 -4.80 -9.48 -0.33
N LEU A 18 -4.02 -8.51 0.18
CA LEU A 18 -4.49 -7.46 1.08
C LEU A 18 -5.23 -6.35 0.35
N LEU A 19 -4.93 -6.16 -0.94
CA LEU A 19 -5.62 -5.25 -1.84
C LEU A 19 -5.89 -5.94 -3.17
N THR A 20 -7.01 -5.59 -3.80
CA THR A 20 -7.18 -5.92 -5.22
C THR A 20 -6.37 -4.95 -6.07
N GLU A 21 -5.98 -5.39 -7.28
CA GLU A 21 -5.22 -4.54 -8.21
C GLU A 21 -5.94 -3.22 -8.52
N GLN A 22 -7.27 -3.28 -8.69
CA GLN A 22 -8.11 -2.10 -8.89
C GLN A 22 -8.11 -1.14 -7.68
N THR A 23 -8.20 -1.68 -6.46
CA THR A 23 -8.19 -0.85 -5.25
C THR A 23 -6.82 -0.23 -5.04
N ALA A 24 -5.73 -0.98 -5.28
CA ALA A 24 -4.37 -0.48 -5.19
C ALA A 24 -4.10 0.65 -6.20
N GLN A 25 -4.56 0.51 -7.45
CA GLN A 25 -4.45 1.58 -8.46
C GLN A 25 -5.22 2.84 -8.03
N LYS A 26 -6.49 2.68 -7.61
CA LYS A 26 -7.30 3.82 -7.14
C LYS A 26 -6.68 4.52 -5.93
N ALA A 27 -6.21 3.76 -4.96
CA ALA A 27 -5.54 4.29 -3.77
C ALA A 27 -4.24 5.03 -4.14
N TYR A 28 -3.47 4.50 -5.09
CA TYR A 28 -2.26 5.17 -5.58
C TYR A 28 -2.57 6.50 -6.27
N GLU A 29 -3.57 6.52 -7.15
CA GLU A 29 -3.98 7.74 -7.81
C GLU A 29 -4.49 8.79 -6.82
N GLN A 30 -5.29 8.37 -5.83
CA GLN A 30 -5.82 9.27 -4.82
C GLN A 30 -4.71 9.83 -3.94
N ALA A 31 -3.78 8.99 -3.47
CA ALA A 31 -2.60 9.44 -2.74
C ALA A 31 -1.78 10.46 -3.54
N ARG A 32 -1.61 10.23 -4.86
CA ARG A 32 -0.93 11.16 -5.77
C ARG A 32 -1.66 12.50 -5.90
N ARG A 33 -3.01 12.48 -5.99
CA ARG A 33 -3.85 13.69 -6.04
C ARG A 33 -3.73 14.50 -4.76
N ASP A 34 -3.77 13.82 -3.62
CA ASP A 34 -3.72 14.42 -2.29
C ASP A 34 -2.29 14.80 -1.85
N LYS A 35 -1.29 14.45 -2.68
CA LYS A 35 0.15 14.67 -2.44
C LYS A 35 0.66 14.05 -1.14
N ILE A 36 0.09 12.90 -0.78
CA ILE A 36 0.48 12.08 0.37
C ILE A 36 1.09 10.76 -0.11
N SER A 37 1.76 10.04 0.79
CA SER A 37 2.26 8.70 0.47
C SER A 37 1.10 7.70 0.36
N LEU A 38 1.27 6.66 -0.47
CA LEU A 38 0.29 5.57 -0.57
C LEU A 38 0.00 4.94 0.80
N VAL A 39 1.04 4.70 1.60
CA VAL A 39 0.91 4.10 2.94
C VAL A 39 0.05 4.98 3.85
N HIS A 40 0.26 6.30 3.82
CA HIS A 40 -0.57 7.23 4.59
C HIS A 40 -2.04 7.16 4.16
N HIS A 41 -2.29 7.22 2.85
CA HIS A 41 -3.63 7.15 2.30
C HIS A 41 -4.36 5.84 2.65
N LEU A 42 -3.65 4.71 2.63
CA LEU A 42 -4.22 3.39 2.95
C LEU A 42 -4.70 3.29 4.40
N VAL A 43 -3.94 3.87 5.34
CA VAL A 43 -4.30 3.89 6.76
C VAL A 43 -5.40 4.91 7.04
N GLU A 44 -5.27 6.13 6.49
CA GLU A 44 -6.23 7.21 6.68
C GLU A 44 -7.62 6.84 6.13
N SER A 45 -7.65 6.23 4.93
CA SER A 45 -8.88 5.75 4.29
C SER A 45 -9.42 4.44 4.90
N LYS A 46 -8.76 3.92 5.95
CA LYS A 46 -9.07 2.64 6.60
C LYS A 46 -9.14 1.44 5.63
N LEU A 47 -8.41 1.52 4.52
CA LEU A 47 -8.31 0.42 3.55
C LEU A 47 -7.46 -0.71 4.13
N LEU A 48 -6.44 -0.38 4.93
CA LEU A 48 -5.62 -1.34 5.65
C LEU A 48 -5.31 -0.83 7.05
N LYS A 49 -5.14 -1.77 7.99
CA LYS A 49 -4.62 -1.44 9.33
C LYS A 49 -3.13 -1.10 9.23
N SER A 50 -2.69 -0.16 10.05
CA SER A 50 -1.29 0.25 10.14
C SER A 50 -0.35 -0.91 10.49
N ILE A 51 -0.77 -1.77 11.43
CA ILE A 51 0.00 -2.96 11.84
C ILE A 51 0.25 -3.91 10.67
N THR A 52 -0.79 -4.21 9.88
CA THR A 52 -0.69 -5.10 8.71
C THR A 52 0.23 -4.54 7.64
N LEU A 53 0.20 -3.21 7.43
CA LEU A 53 1.15 -2.54 6.53
C LEU A 53 2.59 -2.64 7.03
N ALA A 54 2.80 -2.53 8.34
CA ALA A 54 4.12 -2.65 8.95
C ALA A 54 4.67 -4.08 8.88
N GLU A 55 3.83 -5.11 9.12
CA GLU A 55 4.18 -6.52 8.96
C GLU A 55 4.63 -6.83 7.52
N VAL A 56 3.84 -6.42 6.53
CA VAL A 56 4.18 -6.63 5.11
C VAL A 56 5.45 -5.88 4.72
N ALA A 57 5.65 -4.68 5.24
CA ALA A 57 6.87 -3.92 4.99
C ALA A 57 8.09 -4.60 5.63
N SER A 58 7.96 -5.10 6.85
CA SER A 58 8.98 -5.89 7.54
C SER A 58 9.38 -7.11 6.74
N ASP A 59 8.41 -7.90 6.30
CA ASP A 59 8.63 -9.10 5.50
C ASP A 59 9.29 -8.78 4.15
N GLN A 60 8.91 -7.67 3.52
CA GLN A 60 9.48 -7.29 2.23
C GLN A 60 10.88 -6.70 2.29
N PHE A 61 11.15 -5.86 3.28
CA PHE A 61 12.43 -5.18 3.37
C PHE A 61 13.41 -5.89 4.31
N GLY A 62 12.99 -7.00 4.94
CA GLY A 62 13.81 -7.78 5.87
C GLY A 62 14.19 -6.99 7.13
N ILE A 63 13.34 -6.06 7.54
CA ILE A 63 13.56 -5.19 8.70
C ILE A 63 12.73 -5.70 9.88
N PRO A 64 13.25 -5.73 11.11
CA PRO A 64 12.48 -6.17 12.26
C PRO A 64 11.31 -5.21 12.53
N PHE A 65 10.11 -5.76 12.65
CA PHE A 65 8.93 -5.07 13.20
C PHE A 65 8.87 -5.24 14.72
N LEU A 66 8.57 -4.16 15.42
CA LEU A 66 8.37 -4.13 16.88
C LEU A 66 7.05 -3.40 17.16
N ASP A 67 6.16 -4.07 17.89
CA ASP A 67 4.83 -3.55 18.25
C ASP A 67 4.86 -2.87 19.63
#